data_AF-A0A2T1LU62-F1
#
_entry.id   AF-A0A2T1LU62-F1
#
_cell.length_a   1.000
_cell.length_b   1.000
_cell.length_c   1.000
_cell.angle_alpha   90.00
_cell.angle_beta   90.00
_cell.angle_gamma   90.00
#
_symmetry.space_group_name_H-M   'P 1'
#
loop_
_entity.id
_entity.type
_entity.pdbx_description
1 polymer ?
#
loop_
_entity_poly.entity_id
_entity_poly.type
_entity_poly.pdbx_seq_one_letter_code
_entity_poly.pdbx_strand_id
1 'polypeptide(L)'
;MTNDKIYVSAAGFGSGLIANTALNANQFTIGTATTTADQRFVYDSSTGALFFDANGNVSGGVTQIATLSTGLAMTSAQIFVTV
;
A
#
# COMPACT_ATOMS: atom_id res chain seq x y z
N MET A 1 2.07 -12.06 13.27
CA MET A 1 2.90 -10.94 13.75
C MET A 1 2.14 -9.66 13.42
N THR A 2 1.65 -8.92 14.42
CA THR A 2 0.91 -7.64 14.23
C THR A 2 1.79 -6.41 14.48
N ASN A 3 3.09 -6.61 14.75
CA ASN A 3 4.02 -5.56 15.16
C ASN A 3 4.93 -5.09 14.03
N ASP A 4 4.99 -5.81 12.92
CA ASP A 4 5.87 -5.46 11.82
C ASP A 4 5.33 -4.22 11.10
N LYS A 5 6.25 -3.34 10.71
CA LYS A 5 5.96 -2.13 9.95
C LYS A 5 6.73 -2.13 8.64
N ILE A 6 6.07 -1.67 7.60
CA ILE A 6 6.66 -1.37 6.30
C ILE A 6 6.92 0.14 6.28
N TYR A 7 8.16 0.53 6.00
CA TYR A 7 8.54 1.93 5.87
C TYR A 7 8.70 2.26 4.39
N VAL A 8 8.04 3.33 3.93
CA VAL A 8 8.10 3.82 2.55
C VAL A 8 8.44 5.31 2.55
N SER A 9 9.23 5.78 1.58
CA SER A 9 9.56 7.21 1.46
C SER A 9 8.48 7.96 0.67
N ALA A 10 7.98 9.07 1.21
CA ALA A 10 7.08 9.95 0.48
C ALA A 10 7.73 10.49 -0.80
N ALA A 11 8.99 10.92 -0.75
CA ALA A 11 9.70 11.40 -1.93
C ALA A 11 9.93 10.30 -2.97
N GLY A 12 10.21 9.07 -2.53
CA GLY A 12 10.45 7.93 -3.45
C GLY A 12 9.19 7.43 -4.15
N PHE A 13 8.05 7.42 -3.46
CA PHE A 13 6.79 6.89 -3.98
C PHE A 13 5.85 7.99 -4.54
N GLY A 14 5.96 9.23 -4.06
CA GLY A 14 5.18 10.37 -4.53
C GLY A 14 3.67 10.21 -4.29
N SER A 15 2.86 10.56 -5.30
CA SER A 15 1.44 10.18 -5.39
C SER A 15 0.53 10.63 -4.24
N GLY A 16 0.90 11.74 -3.56
CA GLY A 16 0.13 12.30 -2.45
C GLY A 16 0.32 11.56 -1.12
N LEU A 17 1.40 10.79 -0.96
CA LEU A 17 1.77 10.26 0.35
C LEU A 17 2.20 11.40 1.27
N ILE A 18 1.68 11.40 2.50
CA ILE A 18 2.01 12.39 3.53
C ILE A 18 3.10 11.78 4.41
N ALA A 19 4.27 12.43 4.47
CA ALA A 19 5.39 11.98 5.28
C ALA A 19 5.15 12.10 6.78
N ASN A 20 5.92 11.34 7.56
CA ASN A 20 5.95 11.31 9.03
C ASN A 20 4.63 10.88 9.69
N THR A 21 3.84 10.06 8.99
CA THR A 21 2.59 9.52 9.51
C THR A 21 2.35 8.10 8.99
N ALA A 22 1.43 7.38 9.62
CA ALA A 22 0.87 6.18 9.02
C ALA A 22 0.14 6.52 7.73
N LEU A 23 0.11 5.57 6.79
CA LEU A 23 -0.62 5.71 5.53
C LEU A 23 -2.11 5.98 5.79
N ASN A 24 -2.69 6.93 5.05
CA ASN A 24 -4.11 7.21 5.14
C ASN A 24 -4.91 5.95 4.78
N ALA A 25 -5.96 5.63 5.54
CA ALA A 25 -6.77 4.45 5.30
C ALA A 25 -7.36 4.39 3.88
N ASN A 26 -7.70 5.54 3.29
CA ASN A 26 -8.22 5.63 1.92
C ASN A 26 -7.15 5.31 0.85
N GLN A 27 -5.87 5.32 1.23
CA GLN A 27 -4.75 4.99 0.35
C GLN A 27 -4.39 3.49 0.39
N PHE A 28 -5.12 2.66 1.14
CA PHE A 28 -4.87 1.23 1.27
C PHE A 28 -6.13 0.41 0.97
N THR A 29 -5.95 -0.76 0.37
CA THR A 29 -7.02 -1.76 0.25
C THR A 29 -6.46 -3.18 0.32
N ILE A 30 -7.32 -4.12 0.69
CA ILE A 30 -7.06 -5.56 0.55
C ILE A 30 -7.85 -6.06 -0.66
N GLY A 31 -7.18 -6.75 -1.57
CA GLY A 31 -7.77 -7.25 -2.81
C GLY A 31 -6.72 -7.42 -3.91
N THR A 32 -7.17 -7.56 -5.16
CA THR A 32 -6.29 -7.78 -6.32
C THR A 32 -6.00 -6.51 -7.12
N ALA A 33 -6.69 -5.41 -6.83
CA ALA A 33 -6.54 -4.13 -7.53
C ALA A 33 -7.01 -2.95 -6.66
N THR A 34 -6.69 -1.73 -7.07
CA THR A 34 -7.30 -0.51 -6.56
C THR A 34 -8.77 -0.42 -7.01
N THR A 35 -9.63 0.11 -6.16
CA THR A 35 -11.07 0.35 -6.40
C THR A 35 -11.42 1.83 -6.38
N THR A 36 -10.52 2.69 -5.93
CA THR A 36 -10.66 4.15 -5.97
C THR A 36 -9.37 4.81 -6.43
N ALA A 37 -9.49 6.04 -6.94
CA ALA A 37 -8.35 6.87 -7.34
C ALA A 37 -7.50 7.35 -6.15
N ASP A 38 -7.90 7.11 -4.91
CA ASP A 38 -7.10 7.46 -3.73
C ASP A 38 -6.21 6.31 -3.26
N GLN A 39 -6.54 5.06 -3.63
CA GLN A 39 -5.77 3.90 -3.20
C GLN A 39 -4.39 3.88 -3.86
N ARG A 40 -3.37 3.63 -3.06
CA ARG A 40 -1.95 3.60 -3.45
C ARG A 40 -1.32 2.25 -3.18
N PHE A 41 -1.74 1.56 -2.13
CA PHE A 41 -1.23 0.25 -1.76
C PHE A 41 -2.35 -0.78 -1.78
N VAL A 42 -2.07 -1.93 -2.40
CA VAL A 42 -2.99 -3.06 -2.50
C VAL A 42 -2.28 -4.28 -1.94
N TYR A 43 -2.87 -4.93 -0.95
CA TYR A 43 -2.39 -6.23 -0.48
C TYR A 43 -3.35 -7.33 -0.95
N ASP A 44 -2.86 -8.22 -1.79
CA ASP A 44 -3.57 -9.43 -2.18
C ASP A 44 -3.35 -10.51 -1.12
N SER A 45 -4.36 -10.72 -0.27
CA SER A 45 -4.29 -11.69 0.82
C SER A 45 -4.23 -13.14 0.35
N SER A 46 -4.60 -13.42 -0.90
CA SER A 46 -4.57 -14.77 -1.48
C SER A 46 -3.17 -15.17 -1.97
N THR A 47 -2.41 -14.22 -2.52
CA THR A 47 -1.06 -14.46 -3.06
C THR A 47 0.06 -13.92 -2.18
N GLY A 48 -0.27 -13.01 -1.26
CA GLY A 48 0.71 -12.29 -0.43
C GLY A 48 1.33 -11.08 -1.13
N ALA A 49 0.95 -10.80 -2.38
CA ALA A 49 1.55 -9.70 -3.14
C ALA A 49 1.14 -8.34 -2.57
N LEU A 50 2.13 -7.47 -2.33
CA LEU A 50 1.92 -6.06 -2.02
C LEU A 50 2.27 -5.24 -3.27
N PHE A 51 1.29 -4.48 -3.76
CA PHE A 51 1.44 -3.63 -4.93
C PHE A 51 1.40 -2.16 -4.55
N PHE A 52 2.06 -1.34 -5.37
CA PHE A 52 1.97 0.11 -5.35
C PHE A 52 1.40 0.65 -6.66
N ASP A 53 0.45 1.57 -6.56
CA ASP A 53 -0.12 2.36 -7.65
C ASP A 53 0.45 3.79 -7.61
N ALA A 54 1.36 4.08 -8.55
CA ALA A 54 1.97 5.40 -8.70
C ALA A 54 1.12 6.37 -9.51
N ASN A 55 0.20 5.87 -10.34
CA ASN A 55 -0.56 6.70 -11.27
C ASN A 55 -1.84 7.25 -10.62
N GLY A 56 -2.34 6.56 -9.58
CA GLY A 56 -3.48 6.97 -8.77
C GLY A 56 -4.77 7.16 -9.56
N ASN A 57 -4.86 6.69 -10.81
CA ASN A 57 -5.97 7.05 -11.67
C ASN A 57 -6.04 6.20 -12.95
N VAL A 58 -5.99 4.88 -12.90
CA VAL A 58 -6.61 4.02 -13.92
C VAL A 58 -6.62 2.56 -13.45
N SER A 59 -7.61 1.78 -13.87
CA SER A 59 -7.56 0.32 -13.77
C SER A 59 -6.27 -0.18 -14.43
N GLY A 60 -5.44 -0.87 -13.65
CA GLY A 60 -4.13 -1.36 -14.11
C GLY A 60 -3.00 -0.33 -13.95
N GLY A 61 -1.78 -0.85 -13.73
CA GLY A 61 -0.59 -0.03 -13.45
C GLY A 61 -0.04 -0.17 -12.03
N VAL A 62 -0.58 -1.11 -11.24
CA VAL A 62 0.02 -1.48 -9.96
C VAL A 62 1.30 -2.28 -10.19
N THR A 63 2.37 -1.92 -9.50
CA THR A 63 3.66 -2.63 -9.53
C THR A 63 3.83 -3.42 -8.25
N GLN A 64 4.14 -4.71 -8.34
CA GLN A 64 4.45 -5.49 -7.14
C GLN A 64 5.79 -5.02 -6.56
N ILE A 65 5.78 -4.67 -5.28
CA ILE A 65 6.97 -4.17 -4.57
C ILE A 65 7.45 -5.13 -3.49
N ALA A 66 6.61 -6.07 -3.06
CA ALA A 66 6.97 -7.11 -2.09
C ALA A 66 6.06 -8.34 -2.20
N THR A 67 6.51 -9.44 -1.59
CA THR A 67 5.69 -10.61 -1.26
C THR A 67 5.73 -10.81 0.24
N LEU A 68 4.56 -10.82 0.86
CA LEU A 68 4.34 -11.05 2.28
C LEU A 68 3.72 -12.43 2.49
N SER A 69 3.55 -12.86 3.75
CA SER A 69 2.72 -14.03 4.05
C SER A 69 1.28 -13.81 3.57
N THR A 70 0.57 -14.88 3.23
CA THR A 70 -0.86 -14.83 2.86
C THR A 70 -1.75 -14.69 4.10
N GLY A 71 -3.00 -14.25 3.90
CA GLY A 71 -4.02 -14.20 4.95
C GLY A 71 -3.74 -13.21 6.09
N LEU A 72 -2.85 -12.23 5.90
CA LEU A 72 -2.59 -11.22 6.93
C LEU A 72 -3.78 -10.27 7.07
N ALA A 73 -4.18 -9.98 8.31
CA ALA A 73 -5.14 -8.93 8.63
C ALA A 73 -4.47 -7.54 8.56
N MET A 74 -3.96 -7.18 7.38
CA MET A 74 -3.21 -5.93 7.21
C MET A 74 -4.10 -4.70 7.30
N THR A 75 -3.54 -3.61 7.80
CA THR A 75 -4.18 -2.29 7.78
C THR A 75 -3.18 -1.23 7.34
N SER A 76 -3.68 -0.07 6.91
CA SER A 76 -2.81 1.06 6.55
C SER A 76 -1.89 1.51 7.70
N ALA A 77 -2.26 1.24 8.96
CA ALA A 77 -1.46 1.57 10.13
C ALA A 77 -0.12 0.84 10.20
N GLN A 78 0.06 -0.24 9.45
CA GLN A 78 1.31 -0.99 9.36
C GLN A 78 2.25 -0.44 8.28
N ILE A 79 1.80 0.53 7.47
CA ILE A 79 2.64 1.23 6.50
C ILE A 79 2.93 2.62 7.07
N PHE A 80 4.19 2.90 7.37
CA PHE A 80 4.66 4.19 7.84
C PHE A 80 5.35 4.93 6.70
N VAL A 81 4.94 6.17 6.47
CA VAL A 81 5.52 7.02 5.43
C VAL A 81 6.61 7.89 6.05
N THR A 82 7.85 7.70 5.62
CA THR A 82 8.98 8.58 5.96
C THR A 82 9.02 9.78 5.02
N VAL A 83 9.92 10.72 5.30
CA VAL A 83 10.28 11.78 4.34
C VAL A 83 10.70 11.21 2.99
#